data_AF-A0A8X6V8B9-F1
#
_entry.id   AF-A0A8X6V8B9-F1
#
_cell.length_a   1.000
_cell.length_b   1.000
_cell.length_c   1.000
_cell.angle_alpha   90.00
_cell.angle_beta   90.00
_cell.angle_gamma   90.00
#
_symmetry.space_group_name_H-M   'P 1'
#
loop_
_entity.id
_entity.type
_entity.pdbx_description
1 polymer ?
#
loop_
_entity_poly.entity_id
_entity_poly.type
_entity_poly.pdbx_seq_one_letter_code
_entity_poly.pdbx_strand_id
1 'polypeptide(L)'
;MLNLHINGTNIDNQLKQFWELEEIPNVKDKLLTSEEQFVETHFQNTYACNSDGRFVVKLPFYKSNSELGDSKPAAISRLLAMERKFKNNPDFEKQYKEFMNEYESLGHMSLVNSRSPTSKDQNFLPHHAVIKPSSTTTKLRVVFDASLSLSCKTTNEKWNSNSTEFLAQFSEHSSHDTRVEFSKDSNESSKVLGLFWNSSNDTFGFQPSLELTPPLTKRRILPESSKIFDPLGLLSPCTVFMKIFIKNFGLQKQIGQQLTEDWLKFQKAFNAINYLTVPRWVILTADNTVELHGFADASSLAYAAAIYCRQKHNGKIKVQLLVSKSKVAPVKQVSIPRLELCGAHLLSKLFKSVLRTLKYYIFDVFAWTDSKIVLSWLSGHPRKWKTFVANRTSEIMEVLPTKHWRHVPSKENPADIASRGIDPKCLPDCKLWWQGPPWLRLETSSWPKAEFSCDEASDEIKAEQKSVSIFNLFTHTSNDVIHGLFEHYSSLTKIIRIFAYCQRFIKNCKKIASQGSSISSSHINTTSLTFSETKTAEETIIRWVQGFYFQEEIRSIKKQISLPPKSPLRSIHS
;
A
#
# COMPACT_ATOMS: atom_id res chain seq x y z
N MET A 1 -5.00 11.96 5.50
CA MET A 1 -6.15 11.03 5.49
C MET A 1 -7.38 11.83 5.88
N LEU A 2 -8.49 11.69 5.15
CA LEU A 2 -9.70 12.50 5.35
C LEU A 2 -10.52 11.97 6.54
N ASN A 3 -10.86 12.88 7.45
CA ASN A 3 -11.77 12.64 8.56
C ASN A 3 -13.20 12.49 8.04
N LEU A 4 -13.90 11.46 8.53
CA LEU A 4 -15.36 11.39 8.43
C LEU A 4 -15.97 12.43 9.39
N HIS A 5 -16.21 13.64 8.91
CA HIS A 5 -17.27 14.47 9.48
C HIS A 5 -18.60 13.88 8.97
N ILE A 6 -19.19 12.99 9.76
CA ILE A 6 -20.46 12.33 9.44
C ILE A 6 -21.60 13.33 9.70
N ASN A 7 -21.69 14.36 8.84
CA ASN A 7 -22.82 15.28 8.83
C ASN A 7 -23.96 14.69 7.99
N GLY A 8 -24.94 14.08 8.66
CA GLY A 8 -26.38 14.08 8.33
C GLY A 8 -26.88 13.72 6.92
N THR A 9 -26.04 13.31 5.97
CA THR A 9 -26.43 13.08 4.56
C THR A 9 -26.29 11.61 4.15
N ASN A 10 -27.15 11.22 3.19
CA ASN A 10 -27.39 9.89 2.60
C ASN A 10 -26.41 8.77 3.01
N ILE A 11 -26.93 7.72 3.67
CA ILE A 11 -26.17 6.55 4.12
C ILE A 11 -25.41 5.81 3.01
N ASP A 12 -25.87 5.90 1.77
CA ASP A 12 -25.15 5.34 0.61
C ASP A 12 -23.81 6.05 0.40
N ASN A 13 -23.76 7.37 0.62
CA ASN A 13 -22.51 8.13 0.59
C ASN A 13 -21.61 7.78 1.77
N GLN A 14 -22.19 7.55 2.96
CA GLN A 14 -21.43 7.12 4.14
C GLN A 14 -20.80 5.74 3.92
N LEU A 15 -21.54 4.80 3.33
CA LEU A 15 -21.02 3.49 2.94
C LEU A 15 -19.92 3.62 1.89
N LYS A 16 -20.13 4.46 0.87
CA LYS A 16 -19.13 4.72 -0.15
C LYS A 16 -17.84 5.25 0.47
N GLN A 17 -17.92 6.27 1.31
CA GLN A 17 -16.77 6.84 2.02
C GLN A 17 -16.09 5.81 2.94
N PHE A 18 -16.87 5.00 3.66
CA PHE A 18 -16.34 3.92 4.50
C PHE A 18 -15.46 2.96 3.69
N TRP A 19 -15.92 2.52 2.51
CA TRP A 19 -15.14 1.64 1.64
C TRP A 19 -13.98 2.35 0.93
N GLU A 20 -14.12 3.64 0.60
CA GLU A 20 -13.03 4.44 0.00
C GLU A 20 -11.85 4.62 0.98
N LEU A 21 -12.11 4.76 2.29
CA LEU A 21 -11.05 4.79 3.31
C LEU A 21 -10.28 3.47 3.43
N GLU A 22 -10.84 2.36 2.93
CA GLU A 22 -10.13 1.09 2.84
C GLU A 22 -9.20 0.99 1.64
N GLU A 23 -9.30 1.88 0.67
CA GLU A 23 -8.35 1.91 -0.43
C GLU A 23 -7.00 2.44 0.04
N ILE A 24 -5.92 1.83 -0.46
CA ILE A 24 -4.57 2.36 -0.27
C ILE A 24 -4.47 3.55 -1.23
N PRO A 25 -4.26 4.79 -0.75
CA PRO A 25 -4.29 5.98 -1.60
C PRO A 25 -3.31 5.85 -2.76
N ASN A 26 -3.80 6.00 -4.00
CA ASN A 26 -2.93 6.08 -5.16
C ASN A 26 -2.40 7.51 -5.28
N VAL A 27 -1.18 7.75 -4.80
CA VAL A 27 -0.59 9.09 -4.72
C VAL A 27 -0.25 9.68 -6.11
N LYS A 28 -0.36 8.90 -7.21
CA LYS A 28 -0.05 9.39 -8.56
C LYS A 28 -0.94 10.56 -9.02
N ASP A 29 -2.09 10.79 -8.39
CA ASP A 29 -3.09 11.76 -8.89
C ASP A 29 -3.39 12.94 -7.95
N LYS A 30 -2.71 13.09 -6.80
CA LYS A 30 -3.00 14.21 -5.89
C LYS A 30 -2.05 15.38 -6.15
N LEU A 31 -2.55 16.39 -6.86
CA LEU A 31 -1.92 17.71 -6.90
C LEU A 31 -1.90 18.27 -5.48
N LEU A 32 -0.70 18.35 -4.89
CA LEU A 32 -0.51 18.94 -3.57
C LEU A 32 -0.82 20.44 -3.64
N THR A 33 -1.51 20.97 -2.63
CA THR A 33 -1.68 22.43 -2.49
C THR A 33 -0.32 23.10 -2.28
N SER A 34 -0.24 24.42 -2.47
CA SER A 34 1.00 25.17 -2.18
C SER A 34 1.48 24.99 -0.74
N GLU A 35 0.55 24.89 0.21
CA GLU A 35 0.85 24.61 1.61
C GLU A 35 1.37 23.18 1.82
N GLU A 36 0.71 22.18 1.22
CA GLU A 36 1.17 20.77 1.28
C GLU A 36 2.57 20.62 0.63
N GLN A 37 2.83 21.32 -0.49
CA GLN A 37 4.13 21.34 -1.15
C GLN A 37 5.21 22.00 -0.29
N PHE A 38 4.89 23.12 0.38
CA PHE A 38 5.81 23.79 1.29
C PHE A 38 6.18 22.88 2.47
N VAL A 39 5.20 22.24 3.10
CA VAL A 39 5.44 21.31 4.22
C VAL A 39 6.28 20.12 3.78
N GLU A 40 5.98 19.52 2.62
CA GLU A 40 6.76 18.41 2.08
C GLU A 40 8.21 18.83 1.79
N THR A 41 8.40 19.99 1.15
CA THR A 41 9.74 20.53 0.83
C THR A 41 10.52 20.88 2.10
N HIS A 42 9.86 21.51 3.07
CA HIS A 42 10.46 21.86 4.36
C HIS A 42 10.85 20.59 5.14
N PHE A 43 9.98 19.59 5.17
CA PHE A 43 10.30 18.28 5.76
C PHE A 43 11.55 17.72 5.09
N GLN A 44 11.55 17.57 3.76
CA GLN A 44 12.67 17.01 2.99
C GLN A 44 13.99 17.75 3.20
N ASN A 45 13.96 19.07 3.37
CA ASN A 45 15.16 19.89 3.55
C ASN A 45 15.68 19.91 4.99
N THR A 46 14.85 19.57 5.97
CA THR A 46 15.17 19.76 7.39
C THR A 46 15.11 18.50 8.22
N TYR A 47 14.62 17.39 7.66
CA TYR A 47 14.68 16.10 8.31
C TYR A 47 16.12 15.55 8.26
N ALA A 48 16.57 15.03 9.38
CA ALA A 48 17.84 14.31 9.50
C ALA A 48 17.68 13.17 10.51
N CYS A 49 18.49 12.13 10.36
CA CYS A 49 18.63 11.10 11.38
C CYS A 49 19.84 11.47 12.25
N ASN A 50 19.64 11.59 13.57
CA ASN A 50 20.76 11.84 14.48
C ASN A 50 21.56 10.55 14.75
N SER A 51 22.68 10.66 15.48
CA SER A 51 23.53 9.51 15.84
C SER A 51 22.82 8.42 16.64
N ASP A 52 21.74 8.76 17.34
CA ASP A 52 20.94 7.80 18.12
C ASP A 52 19.82 7.18 17.29
N GLY A 53 19.71 7.55 16.02
CA GLY A 53 18.72 7.02 15.12
C GLY A 53 17.36 7.68 15.08
N ARG A 54 17.21 8.79 15.80
CA ARG A 54 15.97 9.55 15.87
C ARG A 54 15.89 10.50 14.68
N PHE A 55 14.71 10.58 14.09
CA PHE A 55 14.41 11.61 13.10
C PHE A 55 14.22 12.94 13.81
N VAL A 56 15.01 13.92 13.41
CA VAL A 56 14.88 15.32 13.80
C VAL A 56 14.38 16.05 12.58
N VAL A 57 13.32 16.83 12.72
CA VAL A 57 12.81 17.71 11.66
C VAL A 57 12.64 19.10 12.24
N LYS A 58 12.99 20.13 11.47
CA LYS A 58 12.75 21.51 11.89
C LYS A 58 11.25 21.81 11.80
N LEU A 59 10.72 22.59 12.72
CA LEU A 59 9.33 23.02 12.64
C LEU A 59 9.12 24.00 11.45
N PRO A 60 8.08 23.79 10.62
CA PRO A 60 7.75 24.74 9.57
C PRO A 60 7.07 25.98 10.16
N PHE A 61 7.48 27.16 9.71
CA PHE A 61 6.78 28.41 10.01
C PHE A 61 5.92 28.80 8.80
N TYR A 62 4.65 29.14 9.05
CA TYR A 62 3.69 29.47 7.99
C TYR A 62 4.09 30.75 7.22
N LYS A 63 4.88 31.65 7.83
CA LYS A 63 5.48 32.87 7.23
C LYS A 63 6.79 33.25 7.95
N SER A 64 7.61 34.08 7.31
CA SER A 64 8.76 34.76 7.95
C SER A 64 8.30 35.52 9.19
N ASN A 65 8.85 35.17 10.36
CA ASN A 65 8.51 35.73 11.69
C ASN A 65 8.96 37.19 11.90
N SER A 66 8.93 38.03 10.89
CA SER A 66 9.50 39.37 11.01
C SER A 66 8.58 40.40 11.68
N GLU A 67 7.26 40.16 11.83
CA GLU A 67 6.35 41.19 12.36
C GLU A 67 5.20 40.58 13.20
N LEU A 68 5.33 40.61 14.53
CA LEU A 68 4.28 40.22 15.51
C LEU A 68 3.16 41.28 15.67
N GLY A 69 3.16 42.32 14.81
CA GLY A 69 2.22 43.44 14.86
C GLY A 69 2.53 44.47 15.97
N ASP A 70 1.85 45.62 15.96
CA ASP A 70 2.01 46.65 17.00
C ASP A 70 1.16 46.31 18.24
N SER A 71 1.79 45.69 19.24
CA SER A 71 1.11 45.24 20.47
C SER A 71 1.06 46.29 21.58
N LYS A 72 1.74 47.42 21.42
CA LYS A 72 1.87 48.47 22.44
C LYS A 72 0.52 49.10 22.84
N PRO A 73 -0.39 49.47 21.92
CA PRO A 73 -1.66 50.08 22.29
C PRO A 73 -2.53 49.17 23.18
N ALA A 74 -2.54 47.88 22.89
CA ALA A 74 -3.31 46.91 23.65
C ALA A 74 -2.72 46.68 25.05
N ALA A 75 -1.40 46.60 25.18
CA ALA A 75 -0.73 46.50 26.48
C ALA A 75 -1.00 47.73 27.36
N ILE A 76 -0.88 48.94 26.80
CA ILE A 76 -1.17 50.20 27.52
C ILE A 76 -2.64 50.25 27.96
N SER A 77 -3.59 49.93 27.07
CA SER A 77 -5.02 49.93 27.40
C SER A 77 -5.35 48.98 28.57
N ARG A 78 -4.73 47.79 28.59
CA ARG A 78 -4.90 46.82 29.67
C ARG A 78 -4.30 47.33 30.99
N LEU A 79 -3.12 47.95 30.95
CA LEU A 79 -2.50 48.56 32.12
C LEU A 79 -3.37 49.67 32.72
N LEU A 80 -3.86 50.60 31.90
CA LEU A 80 -4.76 51.67 32.34
C LEU A 80 -6.07 51.13 32.93
N ALA A 81 -6.59 50.02 32.40
CA ALA A 81 -7.74 49.34 32.98
C ALA A 81 -7.43 48.75 34.37
N MET A 82 -6.23 48.19 34.57
CA MET A 82 -5.80 47.74 35.90
C MET A 82 -5.60 48.90 36.89
N GLU A 83 -5.00 50.01 36.47
CA GLU A 83 -4.83 51.19 37.33
C GLU A 83 -6.16 51.75 37.83
N ARG A 84 -7.20 51.75 36.98
CA ARG A 84 -8.56 52.08 37.40
C ARG A 84 -9.10 51.10 38.44
N LYS A 85 -8.78 49.81 38.31
CA LYS A 85 -9.18 48.76 39.26
C LYS A 85 -8.43 48.90 40.60
N PHE A 86 -7.17 49.30 40.58
CA PHE A 86 -6.36 49.58 41.78
C PHE A 86 -6.98 50.69 42.62
N LYS A 87 -7.39 51.79 41.98
CA LYS A 87 -8.06 52.91 42.68
C LYS A 87 -9.30 52.50 43.46
N ASN A 88 -10.05 51.51 42.97
CA ASN A 88 -11.29 51.03 43.58
C ASN A 88 -11.07 49.84 44.52
N ASN A 89 -9.88 49.24 44.57
CA ASN A 89 -9.58 48.08 45.39
C ASN A 89 -8.10 48.06 45.83
N PRO A 90 -7.77 48.70 46.98
CA PRO A 90 -6.40 48.81 47.47
C PRO A 90 -5.74 47.46 47.82
N ASP A 91 -6.54 46.48 48.27
CA ASP A 91 -6.04 45.14 48.58
C ASP A 91 -5.61 44.38 47.31
N PHE A 92 -6.39 44.52 46.23
CA PHE A 92 -6.04 43.98 44.91
C PHE A 92 -4.77 44.63 44.35
N GLU A 93 -4.58 45.94 44.54
CA GLU A 93 -3.34 46.64 44.15
C GLU A 93 -2.13 46.13 44.92
N LYS A 94 -2.25 45.96 46.25
CA LYS A 94 -1.19 45.47 47.11
C LYS A 94 -0.72 44.08 46.67
N GLN A 95 -1.66 43.14 46.53
CA GLN A 95 -1.35 41.76 46.10
C GLN A 95 -0.77 41.70 44.69
N TYR A 96 -1.21 42.57 43.79
CA TYR A 96 -0.62 42.69 42.46
C TYR A 96 0.84 43.16 42.50
N LYS A 97 1.14 44.20 43.28
CA LYS A 97 2.52 44.71 43.43
C LYS A 97 3.44 43.70 44.09
N GLU A 98 2.94 42.97 45.10
CA GLU A 98 3.67 41.88 45.73
C GLU A 98 4.05 40.80 44.71
N PHE A 99 3.09 40.36 43.86
CA PHE A 99 3.37 39.41 42.78
C PHE A 99 4.44 39.96 41.82
N MET A 100 4.30 41.20 41.36
CA MET A 100 5.27 41.78 40.41
C MET A 100 6.66 41.90 41.03
N ASN A 101 6.78 42.35 42.28
CA ASN A 101 8.07 42.42 42.97
C ASN A 101 8.71 41.04 43.16
N GLU A 102 7.91 40.02 43.50
CA GLU A 102 8.36 38.64 43.57
C GLU A 102 8.89 38.18 42.19
N TYR A 103 8.12 38.42 41.13
CA TYR A 103 8.48 38.08 39.75
C TYR A 103 9.79 38.74 39.28
N GLU A 104 10.04 39.99 39.68
CA GLU A 104 11.32 40.68 39.44
C GLU A 104 12.46 40.09 40.27
N SER A 105 12.25 39.83 41.56
CA SER A 105 13.28 39.28 42.46
C SER A 105 13.72 37.86 42.09
N LEU A 106 12.84 37.07 41.49
CA LEU A 106 13.14 35.76 40.92
C LEU A 106 13.88 35.86 39.56
N GLY A 107 14.06 37.07 39.03
CA GLY A 107 14.74 37.31 37.76
C GLY A 107 13.89 37.02 36.52
N HIS A 108 12.58 36.85 36.67
CA HIS A 108 11.67 36.62 35.53
C HIS A 108 11.35 37.90 34.76
N MET A 109 11.58 39.07 35.35
CA MET A 109 11.52 40.36 34.66
C MET A 109 12.56 41.33 35.20
N SER A 110 12.83 42.40 34.46
CA SER A 110 13.69 43.50 34.89
C SER A 110 13.16 44.83 34.39
N LEU A 111 13.46 45.91 35.10
CA LEU A 111 13.11 47.25 34.67
C LEU A 111 13.78 47.58 33.32
N VAL A 112 12.98 48.05 32.37
CA VAL A 112 13.48 48.41 31.03
C VAL A 112 14.33 49.69 31.14
N ASN A 113 15.60 49.62 30.70
CA ASN A 113 16.47 50.79 30.59
C ASN A 113 15.98 51.70 29.44
N SER A 114 15.38 52.83 29.79
CA SER A 114 14.77 53.79 28.88
C SER A 114 15.80 54.53 28.03
N ARG A 115 16.31 53.88 26.96
CA ARG A 115 17.08 54.52 25.87
C ARG A 115 17.26 53.71 24.58
N SER A 116 16.64 52.55 24.43
CA SER A 116 16.57 51.91 23.10
C SER A 116 15.46 52.59 22.28
N PRO A 117 15.73 53.09 21.06
CA PRO A 117 14.65 53.52 20.17
C PRO A 117 13.64 52.37 20.02
N THR A 118 12.34 52.68 20.02
CA THR A 118 11.28 51.73 19.66
C THR A 118 11.58 51.20 18.26
N SER A 119 12.33 50.11 18.17
CA SER A 119 12.55 49.39 16.93
C SER A 119 11.27 48.64 16.57
N LYS A 120 11.12 48.30 15.30
CA LYS A 120 10.05 47.40 14.82
C LYS A 120 10.06 46.01 15.49
N ASP A 121 11.09 45.70 16.28
CA ASP A 121 11.30 44.40 16.92
C ASP A 121 10.86 44.32 18.40
N GLN A 122 10.32 45.42 18.95
CA GLN A 122 9.84 45.44 20.35
C GLN A 122 8.36 45.04 20.43
N ASN A 123 8.10 43.92 21.11
CA ASN A 123 6.75 43.44 21.38
C ASN A 123 6.40 43.61 22.86
N PHE A 124 5.23 44.18 23.11
CA PHE A 124 4.66 44.39 24.43
C PHE A 124 3.63 43.30 24.75
N LEU A 125 3.79 42.64 25.90
CA LEU A 125 2.88 41.61 26.36
C LEU A 125 1.86 42.22 27.35
N PRO A 126 0.57 42.30 27.01
CA PRO A 126 -0.45 42.74 27.95
C PRO A 126 -0.52 41.77 29.12
N HIS A 127 -0.84 42.26 30.30
CA HIS A 127 -1.06 41.42 31.47
C HIS A 127 -2.23 41.93 32.30
N HIS A 128 -2.85 41.04 33.07
CA HIS A 128 -3.91 41.39 34.01
C HIS A 128 -3.97 40.42 35.19
N ALA A 129 -4.38 40.91 36.35
CA ALA A 129 -4.56 40.05 37.52
C ALA A 129 -5.95 39.43 37.61
N VAL A 130 -5.99 38.14 37.94
CA VAL A 130 -7.20 37.34 38.17
C VAL A 130 -7.16 36.77 39.59
N ILE A 131 -8.28 36.84 40.30
CA ILE A 131 -8.43 36.23 41.63
C ILE A 131 -8.89 34.78 41.43
N LYS A 132 -8.16 33.84 42.01
CA LYS A 132 -8.57 32.43 42.13
C LYS A 132 -8.72 32.10 43.61
N PRO A 133 -9.95 32.17 44.16
CA PRO A 133 -10.20 31.91 45.58
C PRO A 133 -9.78 30.50 46.03
N SER A 134 -9.69 29.55 45.11
CA SER A 134 -9.29 28.16 45.32
C SER A 134 -7.77 27.89 45.23
N SER A 135 -6.94 28.92 45.02
CA SER A 135 -5.48 28.77 44.89
C SER A 135 -4.81 28.61 46.26
N THR A 136 -3.99 27.58 46.43
CA THR A 136 -3.33 27.21 47.70
C THR A 136 -2.16 28.12 48.11
N THR A 137 -1.54 28.82 47.15
CA THR A 137 -0.34 29.64 47.38
C THR A 137 -0.69 31.14 47.50
N THR A 138 -1.11 31.78 46.40
CA THR A 138 -1.57 33.18 46.38
C THR A 138 -2.96 33.25 45.75
N LYS A 139 -3.85 34.06 46.35
CA LYS A 139 -5.24 34.24 45.89
C LYS A 139 -5.33 35.04 44.58
N LEU A 140 -4.28 35.80 44.24
CA LEU A 140 -4.18 36.60 43.01
C LEU A 140 -3.04 36.08 42.13
N ARG A 141 -3.31 35.88 40.83
CA ARG A 141 -2.29 35.56 39.82
C ARG A 141 -2.31 36.59 38.70
N VAL A 142 -1.14 37.00 38.23
CA VAL A 142 -1.01 37.82 37.02
C VAL A 142 -0.96 36.90 35.80
N VAL A 143 -1.83 37.17 34.84
CA VAL A 143 -1.93 36.47 33.57
C VAL A 143 -1.33 37.35 32.49
N PHE A 144 -0.26 36.87 31.88
CA PHE A 144 0.34 37.48 30.68
C PHE A 144 -0.38 36.96 29.43
N ASP A 145 -1.03 37.85 28.69
CA ASP A 145 -1.95 37.54 27.60
C ASP A 145 -1.20 37.38 26.27
N ALA A 146 -0.44 36.30 26.14
CA ALA A 146 0.31 35.94 24.92
C ALA A 146 -0.61 35.47 23.77
N SER A 147 -1.89 35.22 24.08
CA SER A 147 -2.93 34.81 23.13
C SER A 147 -3.66 35.99 22.48
N LEU A 148 -3.33 37.24 22.84
CA LEU A 148 -3.98 38.40 22.26
C LEU A 148 -3.69 38.47 20.76
N SER A 149 -4.72 38.21 19.94
CA SER A 149 -4.61 38.16 18.49
C SER A 149 -4.36 39.55 17.90
N LEU A 150 -3.09 39.92 17.76
CA LEU A 150 -2.64 41.11 17.03
C LEU A 150 -2.09 40.65 15.68
N SER A 151 -2.97 40.47 14.70
CA SER A 151 -2.69 40.03 13.31
C SER A 151 -2.03 38.65 13.10
N CYS A 152 -1.33 38.09 14.09
CA CYS A 152 -0.75 36.75 14.03
C CYS A 152 -1.44 35.83 15.04
N LYS A 153 -2.05 34.74 14.55
CA LYS A 153 -2.58 33.69 15.42
C LYS A 153 -1.41 32.81 15.87
N THR A 154 -0.99 32.92 17.12
CA THR A 154 -0.18 31.88 17.77
C THR A 154 -1.14 30.91 18.46
N THR A 155 -1.04 29.63 18.16
CA THR A 155 -1.71 28.58 18.92
C THR A 155 -0.82 28.25 20.12
N ASN A 156 -1.33 28.44 21.34
CA ASN A 156 -0.69 27.92 22.55
C ASN A 156 -0.83 26.39 22.54
N GLU A 157 0.13 25.69 21.93
CA GLU A 157 0.11 24.24 21.86
C GLU A 157 0.86 23.61 23.04
N LYS A 158 0.22 22.63 23.69
CA LYS A 158 0.83 21.79 24.72
C LYS A 158 1.80 20.82 24.05
N TRP A 159 3.07 20.90 24.40
CA TRP A 159 4.08 19.98 23.91
C TRP A 159 3.96 18.61 24.59
N ASN A 160 4.08 17.53 23.81
CA ASN A 160 4.20 16.18 24.33
C ASN A 160 5.33 15.44 23.61
N SER A 161 6.17 14.73 24.37
CA SER A 161 7.39 14.09 23.89
C SER A 161 7.70 12.87 24.73
N ASN A 162 8.33 11.87 24.13
CA ASN A 162 8.92 10.73 24.85
C ASN A 162 10.34 11.01 25.36
N SER A 163 10.89 12.22 25.13
CA SER A 163 12.16 12.67 25.71
C SER A 163 11.92 13.45 26.99
N THR A 164 12.43 12.91 28.09
CA THR A 164 12.40 13.55 29.41
C THR A 164 13.22 14.83 29.45
N GLU A 165 14.33 14.88 28.70
CA GLU A 165 15.21 16.04 28.59
C GLU A 165 14.49 17.21 27.92
N PHE A 166 13.71 16.93 26.86
CA PHE A 166 12.92 17.94 26.17
C PHE A 166 11.80 18.48 27.07
N LEU A 167 11.05 17.60 27.75
CA LEU A 167 9.96 18.02 28.63
C LEU A 167 10.43 18.83 29.85
N ALA A 168 11.63 18.54 30.36
CA ALA A 168 12.23 19.29 31.46
C ALA A 168 12.47 20.78 31.12
N GLN A 169 12.52 21.15 29.84
CA GLN A 169 12.66 22.55 29.40
C GLN A 169 11.37 23.36 29.54
N PHE A 170 10.22 22.71 29.77
CA PHE A 170 8.89 23.34 29.79
C PHE A 170 8.15 23.15 31.14
N SER A 171 8.86 22.72 32.18
CA SER A 171 8.30 22.02 33.36
C SER A 171 7.61 22.87 34.42
N GLU A 172 7.36 24.16 34.25
CA GLU A 172 6.60 24.93 35.26
C GLU A 172 5.08 24.83 35.10
N HIS A 173 4.54 24.46 33.92
CA HIS A 173 3.09 24.51 33.67
C HIS A 173 2.47 23.34 32.89
N SER A 174 3.19 22.28 32.54
CA SER A 174 2.60 21.13 31.83
C SER A 174 2.05 20.08 32.80
N SER A 175 0.73 19.92 32.85
CA SER A 175 0.05 18.80 33.49
C SER A 175 0.62 17.46 33.02
N HIS A 176 0.94 16.56 33.94
CA HIS A 176 1.44 15.19 33.73
C HIS A 176 0.50 14.24 32.96
N ASP A 177 -0.47 14.77 32.19
CA ASP A 177 -1.36 13.93 31.41
C ASP A 177 -0.59 13.39 30.19
N THR A 178 -0.03 12.19 30.40
CA THR A 178 0.90 11.46 29.54
C THR A 178 0.22 10.79 28.35
N ARG A 179 -1.08 11.07 28.15
CA ARG A 179 -1.88 10.60 27.03
C ARG A 179 -2.17 11.77 26.09
N VAL A 180 -1.52 11.78 24.94
CA VAL A 180 -1.98 12.61 23.83
C VAL A 180 -3.18 11.88 23.22
N GLU A 181 -4.39 12.35 23.53
CA GLU A 181 -5.47 12.18 22.58
C GLU A 181 -5.11 13.04 21.36
N PHE A 182 -5.20 12.50 20.15
CA PHE A 182 -5.13 13.31 18.93
C PHE A 182 -6.43 14.12 18.77
N SER A 183 -6.82 14.86 19.81
CA SER A 183 -7.98 15.73 19.85
C SER A 183 -7.52 17.16 19.60
N LYS A 184 -8.16 17.84 18.62
CA LYS A 184 -8.13 19.30 18.58
C LYS A 184 -8.94 19.78 19.79
N ASP A 185 -8.31 20.56 20.65
CA ASP A 185 -8.85 21.04 21.91
C ASP A 185 -10.28 21.62 21.84
N SER A 186 -10.95 21.54 23.00
CA SER A 186 -12.08 22.35 23.52
C SER A 186 -13.53 21.95 23.20
N ASN A 187 -14.19 21.40 24.24
CA ASN A 187 -15.55 21.56 24.76
C ASN A 187 -16.82 21.74 23.89
N GLU A 188 -16.82 21.78 22.56
CA GLU A 188 -18.05 21.69 21.78
C GLU A 188 -17.85 20.78 20.55
N SER A 189 -18.36 19.55 20.65
CA SER A 189 -18.56 18.58 19.55
C SER A 189 -17.34 18.26 18.65
N SER A 190 -16.61 17.19 18.99
CA SER A 190 -16.22 16.08 18.07
C SER A 190 -14.97 15.35 18.60
N LYS A 191 -15.19 14.24 19.32
CA LYS A 191 -14.14 13.23 19.53
C LYS A 191 -13.91 12.52 18.20
N VAL A 192 -12.75 12.69 17.59
CA VAL A 192 -12.29 11.83 16.49
C VAL A 192 -10.83 11.49 16.74
N LEU A 193 -10.51 10.21 16.49
CA LEU A 193 -9.22 9.50 16.57
C LEU A 193 -9.01 8.65 17.84
N GLY A 194 -9.57 7.43 17.84
CA GLY A 194 -9.46 6.43 18.91
C GLY A 194 -8.12 5.69 19.05
N LEU A 195 -7.02 6.25 18.52
CA LEU A 195 -5.64 5.81 18.74
C LEU A 195 -5.03 6.75 19.79
N PHE A 196 -4.42 6.22 20.85
CA PHE A 196 -3.70 7.04 21.84
C PHE A 196 -2.21 6.73 21.80
N TRP A 197 -1.39 7.74 22.05
CA TRP A 197 0.05 7.57 22.26
C TRP A 197 0.38 7.83 23.73
N ASN A 198 1.00 6.83 24.36
CA ASN A 198 1.66 6.97 25.65
C ASN A 198 3.11 7.36 25.39
N SER A 199 3.43 8.63 25.61
CA SER A 199 4.76 9.16 25.37
C SER A 199 5.80 8.60 26.33
N SER A 200 5.44 8.35 27.59
CA SER A 200 6.35 7.80 28.61
C SER A 200 6.90 6.42 28.24
N ASN A 201 6.03 5.55 27.70
CA ASN A 201 6.41 4.18 27.34
C ASN A 201 6.71 4.02 25.84
N ASP A 202 6.53 5.08 25.06
CA ASP A 202 6.55 5.07 23.60
C ASP A 202 5.69 3.97 22.95
N THR A 203 4.47 3.83 23.47
CA THR A 203 3.51 2.83 22.98
C THR A 203 2.26 3.48 22.43
N PHE A 204 1.73 2.90 21.36
CA PHE A 204 0.36 3.10 20.96
C PHE A 204 -0.55 2.24 21.82
N GLY A 205 -1.76 2.73 22.06
CA GLY A 205 -2.86 1.89 22.45
C GLY A 205 -4.17 2.40 21.85
N PHE A 206 -5.24 1.71 22.20
CA PHE A 206 -6.55 1.88 21.58
C PHE A 206 -7.60 2.08 22.67
N GLN A 207 -8.56 2.95 22.43
CA GLN A 207 -9.74 3.07 23.30
C GLN A 207 -11.02 3.15 22.46
N PRO A 208 -11.34 2.07 21.73
CA PRO A 208 -12.53 2.03 20.90
C PRO A 208 -13.79 2.01 21.78
N SER A 209 -14.65 3.02 21.64
CA SER A 209 -15.99 2.99 22.22
C SER A 209 -16.97 2.31 21.25
N LEU A 210 -17.40 1.09 21.60
CA LEU A 210 -18.48 0.39 20.92
C LEU A 210 -19.60 0.13 21.93
N GLU A 211 -20.56 1.04 21.99
CA GLU A 211 -21.70 0.92 22.89
C GLU A 211 -23.00 1.00 22.10
N LEU A 212 -23.44 -0.15 21.59
CA LEU A 212 -24.75 -0.28 20.95
C LEU A 212 -25.68 -1.15 21.79
N THR A 213 -26.89 -0.64 21.97
CA THR A 213 -28.03 -1.36 22.54
C THR A 213 -29.01 -1.76 21.44
N PRO A 214 -29.74 -2.88 21.55
CA PRO A 214 -30.80 -3.22 20.61
C PRO A 214 -31.89 -2.13 20.51
N PRO A 215 -32.61 -2.02 19.37
CA PRO A 215 -32.47 -2.81 18.16
C PRO A 215 -31.24 -2.41 17.33
N LEU A 216 -30.50 -3.42 16.88
CA LEU A 216 -29.34 -3.21 16.02
C LEU A 216 -29.78 -3.05 14.56
N THR A 217 -29.24 -2.03 13.91
CA THR A 217 -29.43 -1.78 12.48
C THR A 217 -28.10 -1.38 11.86
N LYS A 218 -27.94 -1.60 10.56
CA LYS A 218 -26.75 -1.16 9.81
C LYS A 218 -26.47 0.34 9.98
N ARG A 219 -27.53 1.16 10.10
CA ARG A 219 -27.45 2.61 10.36
C ARG A 219 -26.78 2.97 11.69
N ARG A 220 -26.89 2.11 12.70
CA ARG A 220 -26.27 2.31 14.02
C ARG A 220 -24.87 1.70 14.09
N ILE A 221 -24.66 0.57 13.42
CA ILE A 221 -23.36 -0.12 13.39
C ILE A 221 -22.32 0.66 12.58
N LEU A 222 -22.69 1.17 11.41
CA LEU A 222 -21.74 1.82 10.50
C LEU A 222 -21.00 3.03 11.15
N PRO A 223 -21.69 3.99 11.80
CA PRO A 223 -21.00 5.10 12.47
C PRO A 223 -20.08 4.62 13.60
N GLU A 224 -20.52 3.66 14.43
CA GLU A 224 -19.69 3.14 15.53
C GLU A 224 -18.45 2.41 15.02
N SER A 225 -18.58 1.58 13.99
CA SER A 225 -17.42 0.95 13.34
C SER A 225 -16.47 1.97 12.71
N SER A 226 -17.00 3.09 12.22
CA SER A 226 -16.19 4.18 11.62
C SER A 226 -15.43 5.02 12.66
N LYS A 227 -15.81 4.97 13.94
CA LYS A 227 -15.06 5.66 15.03
C LYS A 227 -13.71 5.01 15.32
N ILE A 228 -13.54 3.74 14.92
CA ILE A 228 -12.31 2.99 15.16
C ILE A 228 -11.26 3.48 14.18
N PHE A 229 -10.37 4.32 14.70
CA PHE A 229 -9.28 4.87 13.93
C PHE A 229 -8.05 3.95 14.00
N ASP A 230 -7.79 3.22 12.91
CA ASP A 230 -6.67 2.30 12.78
C ASP A 230 -5.92 2.54 11.45
N PRO A 231 -5.09 3.59 11.38
CA PRO A 231 -4.42 4.00 10.13
C PRO A 231 -3.36 2.99 9.67
N LEU A 232 -2.80 2.21 10.60
CA LEU A 232 -1.78 1.19 10.34
C LEU A 232 -2.38 -0.21 10.16
N GLY A 233 -3.69 -0.40 10.37
CA GLY A 233 -4.31 -1.71 10.30
C GLY A 233 -3.86 -2.67 11.41
N LEU A 234 -3.46 -2.18 12.58
CA LEU A 234 -3.01 -3.03 13.69
C LEU A 234 -4.15 -3.90 14.25
N LEU A 235 -5.40 -3.43 14.12
CA LEU A 235 -6.62 -4.11 14.53
C LEU A 235 -7.35 -4.79 13.36
N SER A 236 -6.71 -4.95 12.19
CA SER A 236 -7.30 -5.61 11.01
C SER A 236 -8.00 -6.95 11.33
N PRO A 237 -7.47 -7.85 12.19
CA PRO A 237 -8.15 -9.08 12.60
C PRO A 237 -9.50 -8.90 13.28
N CYS A 238 -9.72 -7.79 13.97
CA CYS A 238 -10.99 -7.53 14.64
C CYS A 238 -11.90 -6.66 13.77
N THR A 239 -11.34 -5.67 13.07
CA THR A 239 -12.14 -4.78 12.21
C THR A 239 -12.70 -5.51 10.98
N VAL A 240 -12.04 -6.58 10.49
CA VAL A 240 -12.56 -7.39 9.37
C VAL A 240 -13.93 -7.99 9.68
N PHE A 241 -14.19 -8.39 10.93
CA PHE A 241 -15.51 -8.87 11.35
C PHE A 241 -16.59 -7.81 11.14
N MET A 242 -16.32 -6.57 11.58
CA MET A 242 -17.26 -5.44 11.39
C MET A 242 -17.50 -5.17 9.90
N LYS A 243 -16.46 -5.23 9.08
CA LYS A 243 -16.58 -5.02 7.62
C LYS A 243 -17.42 -6.11 6.96
N ILE A 244 -17.17 -7.38 7.28
CA ILE A 244 -17.98 -8.51 6.79
C ILE A 244 -19.44 -8.35 7.22
N PHE A 245 -19.65 -7.97 8.49
CA PHE A 245 -20.98 -7.72 9.04
C PHE A 245 -21.69 -6.61 8.25
N ILE A 246 -21.05 -5.45 8.04
CA ILE A 246 -21.60 -4.32 7.27
C ILE A 246 -21.89 -4.72 5.82
N LYS A 247 -21.04 -5.52 5.16
CA LYS A 247 -21.26 -5.97 3.79
C LYS A 247 -22.51 -6.84 3.66
N ASN A 248 -22.72 -7.79 4.58
CA ASN A 248 -23.72 -8.85 4.44
C ASN A 248 -25.18 -8.39 4.69
N PHE A 249 -25.43 -7.16 5.16
CA PHE A 249 -26.79 -6.70 5.50
C PHE A 249 -27.25 -5.45 4.74
N GLY A 250 -28.56 -5.40 4.46
CA GLY A 250 -29.24 -4.25 3.86
C GLY A 250 -29.48 -3.11 4.86
N LEU A 251 -29.73 -1.91 4.34
CA LEU A 251 -29.76 -0.65 5.12
C LEU A 251 -30.91 -0.51 6.13
N GLN A 252 -32.04 -1.20 5.90
CA GLN A 252 -33.31 -0.95 6.61
C GLN A 252 -33.86 -2.16 7.37
N LYS A 253 -33.19 -3.33 7.31
CA LYS A 253 -33.66 -4.53 8.01
C LYS A 253 -33.11 -4.57 9.42
N GLN A 254 -33.99 -4.75 10.40
CA GLN A 254 -33.61 -5.17 11.74
C GLN A 254 -32.83 -6.49 11.62
N ILE A 255 -31.70 -6.56 12.32
CA ILE A 255 -30.84 -7.73 12.28
C ILE A 255 -31.54 -8.87 13.03
N GLY A 256 -31.47 -10.08 12.49
CA GLY A 256 -32.05 -11.27 13.15
C GLY A 256 -31.46 -11.51 14.54
N GLN A 257 -32.15 -12.30 15.36
CA GLN A 257 -31.76 -12.54 16.75
C GLN A 257 -30.33 -13.09 16.88
N GLN A 258 -29.98 -14.14 16.12
CA GLN A 258 -28.66 -14.77 16.17
C GLN A 258 -27.51 -13.77 15.88
N LEU A 259 -27.66 -12.96 14.84
CA LEU A 259 -26.66 -11.96 14.46
C LEU A 259 -26.58 -10.80 15.45
N THR A 260 -27.69 -10.48 16.10
CA THR A 260 -27.72 -9.53 17.21
C THR A 260 -26.91 -10.07 18.38
N GLU A 261 -27.07 -11.35 18.72
CA GLU A 261 -26.27 -12.02 19.74
C GLU A 261 -24.78 -12.05 19.37
N ASP A 262 -24.45 -12.36 18.12
CA ASP A 262 -23.07 -12.38 17.63
C ASP A 262 -22.42 -11.00 17.70
N TRP A 263 -23.13 -9.93 17.31
CA TRP A 263 -22.66 -8.56 17.46
C TRP A 263 -22.44 -8.19 18.92
N LEU A 264 -23.38 -8.52 19.82
CA LEU A 264 -23.25 -8.20 21.24
C LEU A 264 -22.11 -8.98 21.92
N LYS A 265 -21.88 -10.24 21.53
CA LYS A 265 -20.71 -11.03 21.97
C LYS A 265 -19.42 -10.35 21.51
N PHE A 266 -19.35 -9.98 20.23
CA PHE A 266 -18.21 -9.29 19.65
C PHE A 266 -17.94 -7.93 20.33
N GLN A 267 -18.97 -7.11 20.55
CA GLN A 267 -18.87 -5.81 21.23
C GLN A 267 -18.29 -5.97 22.64
N LYS A 268 -18.78 -6.95 23.42
CA LYS A 268 -18.24 -7.25 24.76
C LYS A 268 -16.78 -7.71 24.69
N ALA A 269 -16.43 -8.53 23.71
CA ALA A 269 -15.06 -9.00 23.51
C ALA A 269 -14.12 -7.86 23.10
N PHE A 270 -14.60 -6.91 22.30
CA PHE A 270 -13.81 -5.79 21.79
C PHE A 270 -13.27 -4.88 22.89
N ASN A 271 -13.89 -4.86 24.07
CA ASN A 271 -13.37 -4.13 25.24
C ASN A 271 -11.97 -4.59 25.66
N ALA A 272 -11.55 -5.81 25.32
CA ALA A 272 -10.18 -6.28 25.56
C ALA A 272 -9.12 -5.43 24.83
N ILE A 273 -9.50 -4.78 23.73
CA ILE A 273 -8.62 -3.90 22.95
C ILE A 273 -8.20 -2.65 23.73
N ASN A 274 -8.96 -2.25 24.76
CA ASN A 274 -8.60 -1.12 25.64
C ASN A 274 -7.28 -1.35 26.40
N TYR A 275 -6.88 -2.61 26.57
CA TYR A 275 -5.65 -3.00 27.27
C TYR A 275 -4.50 -3.32 26.32
N LEU A 276 -4.75 -3.29 25.00
CA LEU A 276 -3.73 -3.57 24.00
C LEU A 276 -2.75 -2.39 23.92
N THR A 277 -1.47 -2.72 24.07
CA THR A 277 -0.38 -1.76 23.85
C THR A 277 0.56 -2.30 22.79
N VAL A 278 0.96 -1.42 21.87
CA VAL A 278 1.84 -1.76 20.74
C VAL A 278 3.01 -0.78 20.74
N PRO A 279 4.27 -1.24 20.78
CA PRO A 279 5.41 -0.34 20.69
C PRO A 279 5.37 0.46 19.40
N ARG A 280 5.46 1.79 19.48
CA ARG A 280 5.49 2.66 18.29
C ARG A 280 6.79 2.46 17.52
N TRP A 281 7.90 2.28 18.24
CA TRP A 281 9.22 2.06 17.67
C TRP A 281 9.44 0.58 17.31
N VAL A 282 9.43 0.29 16.01
CA VAL A 282 9.52 -1.09 15.48
C VAL A 282 10.95 -1.60 15.31
N ILE A 283 11.94 -0.71 15.17
CA ILE A 283 13.35 -1.07 14.98
C ILE A 283 14.11 -1.21 16.32
N LEU A 284 15.28 -1.84 16.32
CA LEU A 284 16.17 -2.03 17.48
C LEU A 284 17.17 -0.88 17.62
N THR A 285 17.85 -0.56 16.52
CA THR A 285 18.85 0.52 16.40
C THR A 285 18.71 1.17 15.03
N ALA A 286 19.27 2.36 14.83
CA ALA A 286 19.22 3.01 13.52
C ALA A 286 20.36 2.66 12.56
N ASP A 287 21.42 2.03 13.05
CA ASP A 287 22.60 1.73 12.25
C ASP A 287 22.43 0.53 11.30
N ASN A 288 21.21 -0.03 11.15
CA ASN A 288 21.04 -1.31 10.47
C ASN A 288 20.13 -1.29 9.25
N THR A 289 20.43 -2.27 8.40
CA THR A 289 19.62 -2.82 7.33
C THR A 289 18.31 -3.41 7.87
N VAL A 290 17.17 -2.81 7.52
CA VAL A 290 15.84 -3.35 7.83
C VAL A 290 15.36 -4.23 6.68
N GLU A 291 14.87 -5.42 6.99
CA GLU A 291 14.20 -6.30 6.03
C GLU A 291 12.68 -6.18 6.20
N LEU A 292 11.94 -6.15 5.09
CA LEU A 292 10.48 -6.16 5.12
C LEU A 292 9.92 -7.51 4.67
N HIS A 293 9.02 -8.06 5.48
CA HIS A 293 8.35 -9.33 5.20
C HIS A 293 6.85 -9.12 5.10
N GLY A 294 6.32 -9.28 3.90
CA GLY A 294 4.90 -9.14 3.61
C GLY A 294 4.21 -10.48 3.45
N PHE A 295 3.08 -10.67 4.12
CA PHE A 295 2.26 -11.87 4.04
C PHE A 295 0.92 -11.53 3.43
N ALA A 296 0.44 -12.38 2.53
CA ALA A 296 -0.86 -12.25 1.88
C ALA A 296 -1.68 -13.52 2.11
N ASP A 297 -2.98 -13.34 2.34
CA ASP A 297 -3.94 -14.44 2.46
C ASP A 297 -5.34 -14.04 1.98
N ALA A 298 -6.16 -15.02 1.65
CA ALA A 298 -7.57 -14.83 1.38
C ALA A 298 -8.46 -15.97 1.86
N SER A 299 -9.60 -15.59 2.45
CA SER A 299 -10.74 -16.45 2.72
C SER A 299 -11.88 -16.19 1.72
N SER A 300 -12.96 -16.96 1.81
CA SER A 300 -14.19 -16.72 1.05
C SER A 300 -14.88 -15.39 1.41
N LEU A 301 -14.58 -14.83 2.59
CA LEU A 301 -15.24 -13.64 3.12
C LEU A 301 -14.40 -12.38 2.95
N ALA A 302 -13.07 -12.46 3.08
CA ALA A 302 -12.17 -11.33 3.00
C ALA A 302 -10.75 -11.77 2.61
N TYR A 303 -9.93 -10.83 2.17
CA TYR A 303 -8.51 -11.03 1.89
C TYR A 303 -7.70 -9.94 2.60
N ALA A 304 -6.47 -10.27 2.96
CA ALA A 304 -5.64 -9.41 3.79
C ALA A 304 -4.17 -9.47 3.41
N ALA A 305 -3.45 -8.43 3.81
CA ALA A 305 -2.01 -8.31 3.69
C ALA A 305 -1.42 -7.70 4.96
N ALA A 306 -0.28 -8.21 5.43
CA ALA A 306 0.43 -7.71 6.61
C ALA A 306 1.93 -7.61 6.33
N ILE A 307 2.56 -6.49 6.66
CA ILE A 307 3.99 -6.25 6.50
C ILE A 307 4.64 -6.15 7.87
N TYR A 308 5.73 -6.87 8.05
CA TYR A 308 6.55 -6.92 9.24
C TYR A 308 7.92 -6.31 8.97
N CYS A 309 8.46 -5.58 9.95
CA CYS A 309 9.86 -5.21 9.99
C CYS A 309 10.65 -6.32 10.69
N ARG A 310 11.73 -6.77 10.06
CA ARG A 310 12.73 -7.67 10.65
C ARG A 310 14.06 -6.94 10.71
N GLN A 311 14.71 -6.97 11.87
CA GLN A 311 16.04 -6.40 12.06
C GLN A 311 16.90 -7.33 12.91
N LYS A 312 18.13 -7.52 12.46
CA LYS A 312 19.19 -8.22 13.18
C LYS A 312 20.17 -7.21 13.76
N HIS A 313 20.44 -7.27 15.06
CA HIS A 313 21.43 -6.43 15.75
C HIS A 313 22.12 -7.24 16.85
N ASN A 314 23.46 -7.29 16.86
CA ASN A 314 24.25 -8.02 17.85
C ASN A 314 23.76 -9.47 18.10
N GLY A 315 23.42 -10.19 17.00
CA GLY A 315 22.91 -11.56 17.06
C GLY A 315 21.44 -11.70 17.53
N LYS A 316 20.78 -10.61 17.93
CA LYS A 316 19.35 -10.60 18.27
C LYS A 316 18.51 -10.21 17.05
N ILE A 317 17.47 -10.98 16.77
CA ILE A 317 16.52 -10.71 15.69
C ILE A 317 15.21 -10.26 16.31
N LYS A 318 14.77 -9.05 15.97
CA LYS A 318 13.43 -8.52 16.32
C LYS A 318 12.56 -8.52 15.07
N VAL A 319 11.33 -9.01 15.23
CA VAL A 319 10.29 -8.98 14.20
C VAL A 319 9.06 -8.33 14.81
N GLN A 320 8.49 -7.36 14.12
CA GLN A 320 7.30 -6.66 14.59
C GLN A 320 6.40 -6.25 13.41
N LEU A 321 5.09 -6.36 13.60
CA LEU A 321 4.10 -5.86 12.64
C LEU A 321 4.29 -4.34 12.42
N LEU A 322 4.42 -3.94 11.16
CA LEU A 322 4.54 -2.53 10.76
C LEU A 322 3.19 -1.97 10.34
N VAL A 323 2.53 -2.66 9.40
CA VAL A 323 1.27 -2.21 8.80
C VAL A 323 0.51 -3.41 8.23
N SER A 324 -0.81 -3.35 8.26
CA SER A 324 -1.64 -4.33 7.56
C SER A 324 -2.84 -3.67 6.89
N LYS A 325 -3.52 -4.42 6.03
CA LYS A 325 -4.79 -4.02 5.43
C LYS A 325 -5.64 -5.26 5.16
N SER A 326 -6.93 -5.18 5.47
CA SER A 326 -7.93 -6.18 5.12
C SER A 326 -9.03 -5.56 4.24
N LYS A 327 -9.54 -6.36 3.30
CA LYS A 327 -10.67 -6.00 2.43
C LYS A 327 -11.66 -7.14 2.36
N VAL A 328 -12.95 -6.81 2.37
CA VAL A 328 -14.00 -7.81 2.22
C VAL A 328 -14.01 -8.31 0.77
N ALA A 329 -14.23 -9.61 0.59
CA ALA A 329 -14.35 -10.22 -0.72
C ALA A 329 -15.46 -9.52 -1.53
N PRO A 330 -15.43 -9.50 -2.87
CA PRO A 330 -16.50 -8.92 -3.66
C PRO A 330 -17.87 -9.58 -3.40
N VAL A 331 -18.95 -8.88 -3.73
CA VAL A 331 -20.32 -9.46 -3.67
C VAL A 331 -20.50 -10.51 -4.76
N LYS A 332 -19.95 -10.26 -5.96
CA LYS A 332 -19.90 -11.25 -7.03
C LYS A 332 -18.99 -12.39 -6.61
N GLN A 333 -19.45 -13.62 -6.80
CA GLN A 333 -18.68 -14.81 -6.44
C GLN A 333 -17.39 -14.87 -7.27
N VAL A 334 -16.27 -14.96 -6.58
CA VAL A 334 -14.93 -15.09 -7.15
C VAL A 334 -14.34 -16.38 -6.58
N SER A 335 -13.60 -17.14 -7.38
CA SER A 335 -12.95 -18.36 -6.92
C SER A 335 -11.90 -18.04 -5.85
N ILE A 336 -11.64 -18.98 -4.94
CA ILE A 336 -10.65 -18.82 -3.87
C ILE A 336 -9.27 -18.44 -4.45
N PRO A 337 -8.75 -19.09 -5.51
CA PRO A 337 -7.45 -18.70 -6.08
C PRO A 337 -7.40 -17.26 -6.59
N ARG A 338 -8.51 -16.75 -7.16
CA ARG A 338 -8.60 -15.35 -7.58
C ARG A 338 -8.67 -14.39 -6.39
N LEU A 339 -9.24 -14.80 -5.26
CA LEU A 339 -9.23 -14.03 -4.01
C LEU A 339 -7.83 -14.02 -3.39
N GLU A 340 -7.12 -15.15 -3.38
CA GLU A 340 -5.72 -15.24 -2.96
C GLU A 340 -4.84 -14.30 -3.80
N LEU A 341 -5.04 -14.26 -5.12
CA LEU A 341 -4.38 -13.30 -6.00
C LEU A 341 -4.76 -11.84 -5.67
N CYS A 342 -5.98 -11.57 -5.20
CA CYS A 342 -6.35 -10.26 -4.69
C CYS A 342 -5.61 -9.91 -3.39
N GLY A 343 -5.39 -10.88 -2.49
CA GLY A 343 -4.54 -10.73 -1.31
C GLY A 343 -3.10 -10.36 -1.69
N ALA A 344 -2.50 -11.11 -2.63
CA ALA A 344 -1.16 -10.81 -3.16
C ALA A 344 -1.09 -9.42 -3.82
N HIS A 345 -2.14 -9.03 -4.55
CA HIS A 345 -2.23 -7.70 -5.14
C HIS A 345 -2.34 -6.59 -4.09
N LEU A 346 -3.15 -6.81 -3.03
CA LEU A 346 -3.25 -5.89 -1.90
C LEU A 346 -1.89 -5.71 -1.21
N LEU A 347 -1.15 -6.80 -1.02
CA LEU A 347 0.19 -6.77 -0.46
C LEU A 347 1.16 -5.95 -1.31
N SER A 348 1.16 -6.13 -2.64
CA SER A 348 1.97 -5.34 -3.57
C SER A 348 1.66 -3.83 -3.45
N LYS A 349 0.38 -3.44 -3.40
CA LYS A 349 -0.02 -2.04 -3.18
C LYS A 349 0.46 -1.50 -1.84
N LEU A 350 0.41 -2.33 -0.79
CA LEU A 350 0.88 -1.94 0.54
C LEU A 350 2.40 -1.73 0.55
N PHE A 351 3.16 -2.63 -0.06
CA PHE A 351 4.61 -2.47 -0.25
C PHE A 351 4.94 -1.21 -1.03
N LYS A 352 4.23 -0.90 -2.12
CA LYS A 352 4.44 0.33 -2.89
C LYS A 352 4.33 1.58 -2.02
N SER A 353 3.37 1.60 -1.09
CA SER A 353 3.21 2.69 -0.12
C SER A 353 4.37 2.73 0.89
N VAL A 354 4.69 1.59 1.51
CA VAL A 354 5.75 1.50 2.54
C VAL A 354 7.13 1.81 1.98
N LEU A 355 7.48 1.25 0.81
CA LEU A 355 8.78 1.45 0.16
C LEU A 355 9.00 2.90 -0.26
N ARG A 356 7.93 3.64 -0.57
CA ARG A 356 8.02 5.07 -0.84
C ARG A 356 8.35 5.86 0.43
N THR A 357 7.74 5.50 1.56
CA THR A 357 7.91 6.21 2.84
C THR A 357 9.23 5.88 3.54
N LEU A 358 9.69 4.63 3.46
CA LEU A 358 10.83 4.11 4.23
C LEU A 358 12.07 3.79 3.36
N LYS A 359 12.12 4.32 2.13
CA LYS A 359 13.11 3.95 1.08
C LYS A 359 14.56 3.87 1.57
N TYR A 360 14.98 4.77 2.45
CA TYR A 360 16.38 4.90 2.88
C TYR A 360 16.83 3.87 3.94
N TYR A 361 15.90 3.09 4.51
CA TYR A 361 16.17 2.17 5.62
C TYR A 361 16.07 0.70 5.21
N ILE A 362 15.53 0.42 4.03
CA ILE A 362 15.17 -0.92 3.61
C ILE A 362 16.32 -1.54 2.83
N PHE A 363 16.76 -2.70 3.30
CA PHE A 363 17.81 -3.48 2.68
C PHE A 363 17.27 -4.55 1.73
N ASP A 364 16.25 -5.29 2.17
CA ASP A 364 15.64 -6.35 1.35
C ASP A 364 14.13 -6.49 1.64
N VAL A 365 13.42 -7.09 0.68
CA VAL A 365 11.97 -7.29 0.73
C VAL A 365 11.61 -8.72 0.33
N PHE A 366 10.69 -9.30 1.11
CA PHE A 366 10.19 -10.66 0.90
C PHE A 366 8.67 -10.68 0.96
N ALA A 367 8.02 -11.31 -0.02
CA ALA A 367 6.58 -11.51 -0.07
C ALA A 367 6.25 -12.99 0.08
N TRP A 368 5.23 -13.30 0.88
CA TRP A 368 4.87 -14.65 1.29
C TRP A 368 3.38 -14.89 1.05
N THR A 369 3.07 -16.04 0.46
CA THR A 369 1.69 -16.55 0.33
C THR A 369 1.71 -18.06 0.47
N ASP A 370 0.67 -18.63 1.03
CA ASP A 370 0.46 -20.08 1.09
C ASP A 370 -0.23 -20.64 -0.17
N SER A 371 -0.70 -19.75 -1.07
CA SER A 371 -1.26 -20.15 -2.35
C SER A 371 -0.19 -20.51 -3.38
N LYS A 372 -0.02 -21.82 -3.58
CA LYS A 372 0.78 -22.38 -4.67
C LYS A 372 0.28 -21.97 -6.06
N ILE A 373 -1.03 -21.77 -6.22
CA ILE A 373 -1.63 -21.34 -7.49
C ILE A 373 -1.20 -19.91 -7.82
N VAL A 374 -1.24 -19.01 -6.84
CA VAL A 374 -0.76 -17.63 -7.01
C VAL A 374 0.73 -17.60 -7.35
N LEU A 375 1.55 -18.41 -6.67
CA LEU A 375 2.99 -18.50 -6.99
C LEU A 375 3.24 -19.00 -8.41
N SER A 376 2.44 -19.97 -8.89
CA SER A 376 2.49 -20.42 -10.29
C SER A 376 2.13 -19.30 -11.28
N TRP A 377 1.05 -18.56 -11.01
CA TRP A 377 0.65 -17.42 -11.86
C TRP A 377 1.69 -16.30 -11.88
N LEU A 378 2.35 -16.04 -10.75
CA LEU A 378 3.43 -15.04 -10.64
C LEU A 378 4.74 -15.49 -11.30
N SER A 379 4.95 -16.80 -11.44
CA SER A 379 6.11 -17.38 -12.14
C SER A 379 5.94 -17.37 -13.67
N GLY A 380 4.69 -17.42 -14.15
CA GLY A 380 4.39 -17.31 -15.58
C GLY A 380 4.26 -15.87 -16.08
N HIS A 381 4.60 -15.63 -17.35
CA HIS A 381 4.41 -14.32 -17.98
C HIS A 381 2.91 -13.94 -18.01
N PRO A 382 2.51 -12.71 -17.60
CA PRO A 382 1.11 -12.26 -17.58
C PRO A 382 0.30 -12.49 -18.86
N ARG A 383 0.95 -12.52 -20.03
CA ARG A 383 0.30 -12.76 -21.34
C ARG A 383 -0.32 -14.16 -21.44
N LYS A 384 0.20 -15.14 -20.71
CA LYS A 384 -0.34 -16.51 -20.66
C LYS A 384 -1.75 -16.56 -20.08
N TRP A 385 -2.11 -15.61 -19.22
CA TRP A 385 -3.32 -15.67 -18.41
C TRP A 385 -4.49 -14.87 -19.02
N LYS A 386 -5.71 -15.26 -18.67
CA LYS A 386 -6.94 -14.48 -18.92
C LYS A 386 -6.88 -13.13 -18.19
N THR A 387 -7.68 -12.17 -18.65
CA THR A 387 -7.60 -10.74 -18.29
C THR A 387 -7.52 -10.46 -16.79
N PHE A 388 -8.32 -11.16 -15.97
CA PHE A 388 -8.34 -10.93 -14.51
C PHE A 388 -6.98 -11.22 -13.85
N VAL A 389 -6.39 -12.38 -14.18
CA VAL A 389 -5.11 -12.83 -13.64
C VAL A 389 -3.97 -12.07 -14.30
N ALA A 390 -4.03 -11.85 -15.61
CA ALA A 390 -3.02 -11.10 -16.37
C ALA A 390 -2.81 -9.68 -15.83
N ASN A 391 -3.90 -8.92 -15.59
CA ASN A 391 -3.78 -7.55 -15.13
C ASN A 391 -3.16 -7.48 -13.72
N ARG A 392 -3.64 -8.32 -12.79
CA ARG A 392 -3.15 -8.34 -11.40
C ARG A 392 -1.71 -8.83 -11.30
N THR A 393 -1.36 -9.88 -12.02
CA THR A 393 0.03 -10.38 -12.05
C THR A 393 0.97 -9.34 -12.65
N SER A 394 0.55 -8.60 -13.68
CA SER A 394 1.32 -7.47 -14.22
C SER A 394 1.53 -6.35 -13.19
N GLU A 395 0.47 -5.91 -12.51
CA GLU A 395 0.56 -4.87 -11.46
C GLU A 395 1.41 -5.33 -10.27
N ILE A 396 1.32 -6.60 -9.88
CA ILE A 396 2.14 -7.18 -8.81
C ILE A 396 3.62 -7.16 -9.20
N MET A 397 3.96 -7.69 -10.38
CA MET A 397 5.34 -7.81 -10.84
C MET A 397 6.03 -6.46 -11.09
N GLU A 398 5.26 -5.40 -11.39
CA GLU A 398 5.79 -4.03 -11.52
C GLU A 398 6.37 -3.51 -10.20
N VAL A 399 5.78 -3.89 -9.06
CA VAL A 399 6.23 -3.46 -7.72
C VAL A 399 7.19 -4.49 -7.10
N LEU A 400 6.82 -5.77 -7.17
CA LEU A 400 7.55 -6.89 -6.56
C LEU A 400 7.76 -7.99 -7.60
N PRO A 401 8.93 -8.02 -8.26
CA PRO A 401 9.29 -9.09 -9.17
C PRO A 401 9.20 -10.48 -8.51
N THR A 402 8.96 -11.51 -9.33
CA THR A 402 8.74 -12.90 -8.89
C THR A 402 9.79 -13.41 -7.90
N LYS A 403 11.06 -12.99 -8.02
CA LYS A 403 12.16 -13.39 -7.11
C LYS A 403 11.92 -13.09 -5.62
N HIS A 404 11.05 -12.14 -5.31
CA HIS A 404 10.72 -11.77 -3.92
C HIS A 404 9.63 -12.65 -3.32
N TRP A 405 8.89 -13.40 -4.14
CA TRP A 405 7.75 -14.20 -3.71
C TRP A 405 8.16 -15.59 -3.27
N ARG A 406 7.65 -16.04 -2.12
CA ARG A 406 7.96 -17.31 -1.49
C ARG A 406 6.69 -17.96 -0.94
N HIS A 407 6.76 -19.28 -0.76
CA HIS A 407 5.71 -20.04 -0.10
C HIS A 407 5.85 -19.98 1.42
N VAL A 408 4.73 -19.80 2.14
CA VAL A 408 4.63 -19.98 3.60
C VAL A 408 3.60 -21.08 3.90
N PRO A 409 3.80 -21.96 4.90
CA PRO A 409 2.76 -22.89 5.32
C PRO A 409 1.51 -22.15 5.83
N SER A 410 0.30 -22.57 5.46
CA SER A 410 -0.95 -21.88 5.83
C SER A 410 -1.11 -21.63 7.33
N LYS A 411 -0.73 -22.59 8.19
CA LYS A 411 -0.80 -22.45 9.66
C LYS A 411 0.16 -21.39 10.22
N GLU A 412 1.16 -21.00 9.45
CA GLU A 412 2.18 -20.01 9.81
C GLU A 412 1.98 -18.68 9.06
N ASN A 413 0.91 -18.54 8.28
CA ASN A 413 0.59 -17.31 7.55
C ASN A 413 -0.20 -16.34 8.47
N PRO A 414 0.41 -15.25 8.97
CA PRO A 414 -0.30 -14.31 9.84
C PRO A 414 -1.41 -13.53 9.14
N ALA A 415 -1.39 -13.43 7.81
CA ALA A 415 -2.44 -12.74 7.06
C ALA A 415 -3.79 -13.48 7.13
N ASP A 416 -3.78 -14.80 7.41
CA ASP A 416 -4.99 -15.61 7.63
C ASP A 416 -5.85 -15.08 8.78
N ILE A 417 -5.18 -14.58 9.84
CA ILE A 417 -5.83 -13.99 11.01
C ILE A 417 -6.63 -12.74 10.61
N ALA A 418 -6.11 -11.95 9.67
CA ALA A 418 -6.78 -10.74 9.18
C ALA A 418 -7.75 -10.98 8.02
N SER A 419 -7.67 -12.12 7.34
CA SER A 419 -8.60 -12.52 6.26
C SER A 419 -9.84 -13.25 6.80
N ARG A 420 -9.72 -13.93 7.95
CA ARG A 420 -10.82 -14.66 8.62
C ARG A 420 -11.38 -13.92 9.82
N GLY A 421 -10.52 -13.19 10.53
CA GLY A 421 -10.82 -12.53 11.78
C GLY A 421 -10.56 -13.40 13.01
N ILE A 422 -10.47 -12.76 14.17
CA ILE A 422 -10.23 -13.40 15.47
C ILE A 422 -11.16 -12.82 16.53
N ASP A 423 -11.45 -13.59 17.59
CA ASP A 423 -12.06 -13.05 18.80
C ASP A 423 -11.16 -11.92 19.35
N PRO A 424 -11.68 -10.69 19.54
CA PRO A 424 -10.88 -9.56 20.03
C PRO A 424 -10.16 -9.82 21.36
N LYS A 425 -10.66 -10.73 22.20
CA LYS A 425 -9.99 -11.12 23.45
C LYS A 425 -8.67 -11.85 23.21
N CYS A 426 -8.54 -12.54 22.09
CA CYS A 426 -7.34 -13.31 21.74
C CYS A 426 -6.30 -12.46 21.00
N LEU A 427 -6.67 -11.28 20.47
CA LEU A 427 -5.75 -10.45 19.71
C LEU A 427 -4.51 -10.02 20.52
N PRO A 428 -4.61 -9.56 21.79
CA PRO A 428 -3.44 -9.14 22.56
C PRO A 428 -2.37 -10.23 22.71
N ASP A 429 -2.78 -11.48 22.88
CA ASP A 429 -1.88 -12.62 23.08
C ASP A 429 -1.48 -13.32 21.77
N CYS A 430 -1.95 -12.81 20.62
CA CYS A 430 -1.72 -13.44 19.32
C CYS A 430 -0.29 -13.20 18.81
N LYS A 431 0.66 -14.03 19.26
CA LYS A 431 2.08 -13.92 18.87
C LYS A 431 2.30 -13.98 17.36
N LEU A 432 1.56 -14.83 16.64
CA LEU A 432 1.67 -14.95 15.18
C LEU A 432 1.32 -13.62 14.49
N TRP A 433 0.28 -12.92 14.96
CA TRP A 433 -0.11 -11.62 14.41
C TRP A 433 0.92 -10.52 14.72
N TRP A 434 1.42 -10.43 15.96
CA TRP A 434 2.29 -9.31 16.35
C TRP A 434 3.76 -9.50 15.98
N GLN A 435 4.24 -10.74 15.98
CA GLN A 435 5.66 -11.09 15.87
C GLN A 435 5.96 -11.91 14.60
N GLY A 436 4.94 -12.22 13.79
CA GLY A 436 5.08 -13.06 12.62
C GLY A 436 5.38 -14.53 12.98
N PRO A 437 5.67 -15.37 11.98
CA PRO A 437 5.96 -16.78 12.21
C PRO A 437 7.28 -16.97 12.97
N PRO A 438 7.41 -18.01 13.83
CA PRO A 438 8.58 -18.18 14.69
C PRO A 438 9.91 -18.26 13.96
N TRP A 439 9.94 -18.92 12.80
CA TRP A 439 11.14 -19.06 11.97
C TRP A 439 11.68 -17.73 11.44
N LEU A 440 10.84 -16.69 11.37
CA LEU A 440 11.28 -15.37 10.90
C LEU A 440 12.22 -14.68 11.91
N ARG A 441 12.16 -15.10 13.17
CA ARG A 441 13.09 -14.67 14.24
C ARG A 441 14.38 -15.50 14.29
N LEU A 442 14.52 -16.47 13.39
CA LEU A 442 15.73 -17.27 13.23
C LEU A 442 16.53 -16.78 12.01
N GLU A 443 17.68 -17.39 11.79
CA GLU A 443 18.50 -17.15 10.60
C GLU A 443 17.78 -17.59 9.32
N THR A 444 18.20 -17.01 8.19
CA THR A 444 17.58 -17.23 6.86
C THR A 444 17.58 -18.70 6.43
N SER A 445 18.51 -19.51 6.93
CA SER A 445 18.59 -20.95 6.70
C SER A 445 17.41 -21.74 7.28
N SER A 446 16.75 -21.20 8.31
CA SER A 446 15.61 -21.83 8.99
C SER A 446 14.27 -21.47 8.35
N TRP A 447 14.26 -20.61 7.34
CA TRP A 447 13.04 -20.22 6.65
C TRP A 447 12.50 -21.37 5.79
N PRO A 448 11.18 -21.39 5.49
CA PRO A 448 10.62 -22.35 4.56
C PRO A 448 11.40 -22.37 3.24
N LYS A 449 11.88 -23.54 2.85
CA LYS A 449 12.65 -23.69 1.60
C LYS A 449 11.77 -23.33 0.40
N ALA A 450 12.36 -22.62 -0.55
CA ALA A 450 11.74 -22.25 -1.81
C ALA A 450 11.67 -23.42 -2.80
N GLU A 451 11.30 -24.62 -2.33
CA GLU A 451 11.07 -25.77 -3.19
C GLU A 451 9.63 -25.69 -3.72
N PHE A 452 9.40 -24.75 -4.63
CA PHE A 452 8.20 -24.73 -5.45
C PHE A 452 8.57 -25.27 -6.83
N SER A 453 8.18 -26.52 -7.11
CA SER A 453 8.07 -26.99 -8.49
C SER A 453 6.77 -26.44 -9.07
N CYS A 454 6.87 -25.77 -10.22
CA CYS A 454 5.71 -25.45 -11.04
C CYS A 454 5.12 -26.77 -11.56
N ASP A 455 4.25 -27.39 -10.77
CA ASP A 455 3.37 -28.42 -11.31
C ASP A 455 2.33 -27.68 -12.16
N GLU A 456 2.65 -27.43 -13.44
CA GLU A 456 1.78 -26.79 -14.45
C GLU A 456 0.46 -27.57 -14.70
N ALA A 457 0.19 -28.61 -13.91
CA ALA A 457 -0.83 -29.61 -14.16
C ALA A 457 -2.17 -29.36 -13.46
N SER A 458 -2.31 -28.41 -12.52
CA SER A 458 -3.60 -28.18 -11.85
C SER A 458 -4.66 -27.63 -12.81
N ASP A 459 -5.88 -28.15 -12.72
CA ASP A 459 -6.99 -27.76 -13.61
C ASP A 459 -7.33 -26.27 -13.49
N GLU A 460 -7.09 -25.68 -12.32
CA GLU A 460 -7.32 -24.25 -12.05
C GLU A 460 -6.33 -23.36 -12.81
N ILE A 461 -5.07 -23.77 -12.93
CA ILE A 461 -4.06 -23.05 -13.72
C ILE A 461 -4.41 -23.11 -15.20
N LYS A 462 -4.75 -24.32 -15.69
CA LYS A 462 -5.16 -24.54 -17.09
C LYS A 462 -6.43 -23.74 -17.44
N ALA A 463 -7.38 -23.66 -16.52
CA ALA A 463 -8.62 -22.91 -16.70
C ALA A 463 -8.40 -21.41 -16.87
N GLU A 464 -7.34 -20.83 -16.28
CA GLU A 464 -7.00 -19.41 -16.42
C GLU A 464 -6.00 -19.12 -17.53
N GLN A 465 -5.43 -20.14 -18.17
CA GLN A 465 -4.58 -19.97 -19.33
C GLN A 465 -5.41 -19.57 -20.56
N LYS A 466 -4.89 -18.63 -21.36
CA LYS A 466 -5.51 -18.29 -22.65
C LYS A 466 -5.37 -19.48 -23.59
N SER A 467 -6.48 -19.89 -24.19
CA SER A 467 -6.48 -20.84 -25.29
C SER A 467 -5.77 -20.21 -26.49
N VAL A 468 -4.62 -20.75 -26.87
CA VAL A 468 -3.98 -20.41 -28.14
C VAL A 468 -4.69 -21.23 -29.21
N SER A 469 -5.67 -20.63 -29.88
CA SER A 469 -6.26 -21.23 -31.08
C SER A 469 -5.23 -21.11 -32.21
N ILE A 470 -4.51 -22.20 -32.48
CA ILE A 470 -3.72 -22.31 -33.70
C ILE A 470 -4.72 -22.46 -34.85
N PHE A 471 -5.03 -21.35 -35.52
CA PHE A 471 -5.76 -21.39 -36.78
C PHE A 471 -4.84 -22.02 -37.83
N ASN A 472 -5.01 -23.32 -38.06
CA ASN A 472 -4.53 -23.93 -39.31
C ASN A 472 -5.42 -23.39 -40.43
N LEU A 473 -5.00 -22.27 -41.03
CA LEU A 473 -5.64 -21.74 -42.22
C LEU A 473 -5.31 -22.70 -43.38
N PHE A 474 -6.14 -23.73 -43.56
CA PHE A 474 -6.18 -24.46 -44.83
C PHE A 474 -6.84 -23.54 -45.85
N THR A 475 -6.03 -22.71 -46.51
CA THR A 475 -6.51 -21.95 -47.65
C THR A 475 -6.80 -22.93 -48.78
N HIS A 476 -8.07 -23.27 -49.00
CA HIS A 476 -8.58 -23.81 -50.26
C HIS A 476 -8.59 -22.72 -51.35
N THR A 477 -7.52 -21.92 -51.46
CA THR A 477 -7.32 -21.02 -52.59
C THR A 477 -6.37 -21.70 -53.57
N SER A 478 -6.81 -21.81 -54.80
CA SER A 478 -6.16 -22.26 -56.02
C SER A 478 -4.82 -21.57 -56.37
N ASN A 479 -4.20 -20.85 -55.44
CA ASN A 479 -2.87 -20.27 -55.59
C ASN A 479 -1.85 -21.15 -54.87
N ASP A 480 -1.36 -22.15 -55.60
CA ASP A 480 -0.22 -22.96 -55.19
C ASP A 480 1.02 -22.08 -54.99
N VAL A 481 1.80 -22.36 -53.94
CA VAL A 481 3.02 -21.61 -53.59
C VAL A 481 3.99 -21.54 -54.78
N ILE A 482 4.09 -22.61 -55.56
CA ILE A 482 4.98 -22.64 -56.74
C ILE A 482 4.44 -21.73 -57.85
N HIS A 483 3.11 -21.69 -58.06
CA HIS A 483 2.49 -20.78 -59.04
C HIS A 483 2.77 -19.31 -58.70
N GLY A 484 2.58 -18.92 -57.43
CA GLY A 484 2.86 -17.55 -56.98
C GLY A 484 4.34 -17.15 -57.14
N LEU A 485 5.27 -18.10 -57.00
CA LEU A 485 6.69 -17.80 -57.25
C LEU A 485 6.97 -17.47 -58.72
N PHE A 486 6.29 -18.10 -59.66
CA PHE A 486 6.41 -17.78 -61.09
C PHE A 486 5.75 -16.45 -61.46
N GLU A 487 4.66 -16.06 -60.79
CA GLU A 487 4.03 -14.75 -61.00
C GLU A 487 4.91 -13.59 -60.49
N HIS A 488 5.62 -13.79 -59.38
CA HIS A 488 6.36 -12.72 -58.72
C HIS A 488 7.83 -12.60 -59.16
N TYR A 489 8.41 -13.62 -59.81
CA TYR A 489 9.82 -13.63 -60.16
C TYR A 489 10.08 -14.13 -61.58
N SER A 490 10.91 -13.41 -62.33
CA SER A 490 11.31 -13.77 -63.71
C SER A 490 12.57 -14.63 -63.80
N SER A 491 13.26 -14.87 -62.68
CA SER A 491 14.53 -15.61 -62.62
C SER A 491 14.32 -17.01 -62.04
N LEU A 492 14.49 -18.05 -62.86
CA LEU A 492 14.37 -19.44 -62.42
C LEU A 492 15.37 -19.78 -61.29
N THR A 493 16.61 -19.30 -61.38
CA THR A 493 17.62 -19.52 -60.34
C THR A 493 17.24 -18.88 -59.01
N LYS A 494 16.54 -17.73 -59.03
CA LYS A 494 16.00 -17.08 -57.83
C LYS A 494 14.84 -17.89 -57.25
N ILE A 495 13.91 -18.38 -58.09
CA ILE A 495 12.78 -19.22 -57.67
C ILE A 495 13.29 -20.51 -57.01
N ILE A 496 14.24 -21.21 -57.65
CA ILE A 496 14.84 -22.44 -57.10
C ILE A 496 15.46 -22.18 -55.74
N ARG A 497 16.21 -21.09 -55.57
CA ARG A 497 16.83 -20.72 -54.29
C ARG A 497 15.79 -20.43 -53.20
N ILE A 498 14.76 -19.64 -53.51
CA ILE A 498 13.67 -19.33 -52.57
C ILE A 498 13.00 -20.62 -52.12
N PHE A 499 12.63 -21.47 -53.07
CA PHE A 499 11.95 -22.73 -52.78
C PHE A 499 12.83 -23.71 -51.98
N ALA A 500 14.14 -23.77 -52.29
CA ALA A 500 15.11 -24.56 -51.52
C ALA A 500 15.21 -24.10 -50.05
N TYR A 501 15.22 -22.78 -49.80
CA TYR A 501 15.17 -22.25 -48.43
C TYR A 501 13.86 -22.61 -47.71
N CYS A 502 12.71 -22.54 -48.39
CA CYS A 502 11.43 -22.98 -47.82
C CYS A 502 11.45 -24.47 -47.45
N GLN A 503 11.96 -25.34 -48.34
CA GLN A 503 12.08 -26.77 -48.06
C GLN A 503 13.03 -27.05 -46.89
N ARG A 504 14.15 -26.33 -46.80
CA ARG A 504 15.09 -26.44 -45.67
C ARG A 504 14.43 -26.03 -44.35
N PHE A 505 13.71 -24.92 -44.35
CA PHE A 505 12.97 -24.47 -43.17
C PHE A 505 11.99 -25.54 -42.68
N ILE A 506 11.19 -26.11 -43.59
CA ILE A 506 10.26 -27.20 -43.27
C ILE A 506 10.99 -28.42 -42.68
N LYS A 507 12.13 -28.82 -43.26
CA LYS A 507 12.95 -29.93 -42.73
C LYS A 507 13.45 -29.64 -41.32
N ASN A 508 13.91 -28.41 -41.06
CA ASN A 508 14.37 -28.00 -39.73
C ASN A 508 13.22 -28.02 -38.71
N CYS A 509 12.04 -27.50 -39.07
CA CYS A 509 10.85 -27.55 -38.21
C CYS A 509 10.42 -28.99 -37.89
N LYS A 510 10.43 -29.90 -38.88
CA LYS A 510 10.10 -31.32 -38.68
C LYS A 510 11.10 -32.03 -37.76
N LYS A 511 12.40 -31.73 -37.89
CA LYS A 511 13.43 -32.27 -36.98
C LYS A 511 13.21 -31.82 -35.54
N ILE A 512 12.97 -30.53 -35.32
CA ILE A 512 12.68 -29.96 -34.00
C ILE A 512 11.45 -30.62 -33.37
N ALA A 513 10.38 -30.81 -34.15
CA ALA A 513 9.15 -31.46 -33.67
C ALA A 513 9.37 -32.94 -33.28
N SER A 514 10.28 -33.65 -33.95
CA SER A 514 10.50 -35.08 -33.71
C SER A 514 11.43 -35.42 -32.52
N GLN A 515 12.29 -34.49 -32.08
CA GLN A 515 13.36 -34.80 -31.11
C GLN A 515 13.26 -34.07 -29.77
N GLY A 516 12.26 -33.20 -29.56
CA GLY A 516 12.09 -32.47 -28.30
C GLY A 516 13.25 -31.50 -27.99
N SER A 517 13.13 -30.76 -26.89
CA SER A 517 13.89 -29.54 -26.54
C SER A 517 15.43 -29.68 -26.33
N SER A 518 16.07 -30.75 -26.79
CA SER A 518 17.51 -31.03 -26.59
C SER A 518 18.37 -30.82 -27.85
N ILE A 519 17.96 -29.98 -28.79
CA ILE A 519 18.78 -29.70 -29.98
C ILE A 519 19.68 -28.48 -29.75
N SER A 520 20.99 -28.70 -29.69
CA SER A 520 22.00 -27.64 -29.78
C SER A 520 21.92 -26.92 -31.13
N SER A 521 22.17 -25.60 -31.15
CA SER A 521 22.17 -24.75 -32.35
C SER A 521 23.07 -25.23 -33.48
N SER A 522 24.02 -26.15 -33.21
CA SER A 522 24.90 -26.80 -34.18
C SER A 522 24.20 -27.76 -35.16
N HIS A 523 22.96 -28.19 -34.90
CA HIS A 523 22.22 -29.12 -35.77
C HIS A 523 21.24 -28.45 -36.75
N ILE A 524 21.07 -27.14 -36.66
CA ILE A 524 20.22 -26.36 -37.57
C ILE A 524 21.11 -25.84 -38.70
N ASN A 525 20.86 -26.30 -39.92
CA ASN A 525 21.68 -25.88 -41.06
C ASN A 525 21.33 -24.44 -41.48
N THR A 526 22.15 -23.47 -41.07
CA THR A 526 22.02 -22.03 -41.36
C THR A 526 23.01 -21.54 -42.43
N THR A 527 23.82 -22.44 -42.99
CA THR A 527 24.86 -22.09 -43.98
C THR A 527 24.27 -21.82 -45.37
N SER A 528 25.10 -21.54 -46.38
CA SER A 528 24.65 -21.39 -47.77
C SER A 528 23.89 -22.64 -48.28
N LEU A 529 23.04 -22.47 -49.30
CA LEU A 529 22.37 -23.61 -49.94
C LEU A 529 23.39 -24.57 -50.56
N THR A 530 23.21 -25.87 -50.32
CA THR A 530 24.02 -26.90 -50.98
C THR A 530 23.50 -27.16 -52.40
N PHE A 531 24.37 -27.72 -53.25
CA PHE A 531 23.98 -28.16 -54.60
C PHE A 531 22.84 -29.20 -54.55
N SER A 532 22.86 -30.12 -53.58
CA SER A 532 21.80 -31.13 -53.43
C SER A 532 20.44 -30.50 -53.12
N GLU A 533 20.39 -29.47 -52.28
CA GLU A 533 19.14 -28.78 -51.93
C GLU A 533 18.56 -27.99 -53.10
N THR A 534 19.43 -27.30 -53.86
CA THR A 534 19.01 -26.57 -55.06
C THR A 534 18.53 -27.52 -56.16
N LYS A 535 19.24 -28.64 -56.39
CA LYS A 535 18.80 -29.69 -57.34
C LYS A 535 17.46 -30.32 -56.92
N THR A 536 17.28 -30.61 -55.64
CA THR A 536 16.01 -31.18 -55.14
C THR A 536 14.85 -30.20 -55.32
N ALA A 537 15.08 -28.91 -55.06
CA ALA A 537 14.09 -27.86 -55.27
C ALA A 537 13.73 -27.73 -56.76
N GLU A 538 14.73 -27.73 -57.63
CA GLU A 538 14.56 -27.71 -59.10
C GLU A 538 13.73 -28.91 -59.58
N GLU A 539 14.09 -30.14 -59.22
CA GLU A 539 13.33 -31.33 -59.58
C GLU A 539 11.87 -31.27 -59.07
N THR A 540 11.66 -30.72 -57.88
CA THR A 540 10.31 -30.59 -57.30
C THR A 540 9.47 -29.60 -58.10
N ILE A 541 10.06 -28.46 -58.47
CA ILE A 541 9.40 -27.44 -59.30
C ILE A 541 9.09 -28.03 -60.68
N ILE A 542 10.03 -28.75 -61.30
CA ILE A 542 9.81 -29.40 -62.60
C ILE A 542 8.65 -30.40 -62.52
N ARG A 543 8.64 -31.29 -61.52
CA ARG A 543 7.55 -32.26 -61.33
C ARG A 543 6.20 -31.57 -61.11
N TRP A 544 6.22 -30.44 -60.42
CA TRP A 544 5.02 -29.64 -60.21
C TRP A 544 4.50 -29.02 -61.52
N VAL A 545 5.37 -28.36 -62.30
CA VAL A 545 5.02 -27.77 -63.60
C VAL A 545 4.51 -28.86 -64.55
N GLN A 546 5.17 -30.01 -64.58
CA GLN A 546 4.74 -31.18 -65.34
C GLN A 546 3.34 -31.63 -64.92
N GLY A 547 3.10 -31.77 -63.62
CA GLY A 547 1.79 -32.16 -63.07
C GLY A 547 0.67 -31.15 -63.34
N PHE A 548 1.01 -29.86 -63.45
CA PHE A 548 0.06 -28.79 -63.71
C PHE A 548 -0.33 -28.70 -65.20
N TYR A 549 0.65 -28.67 -66.10
CA TYR A 549 0.40 -28.47 -67.54
C TYR A 549 0.16 -29.75 -68.34
N PHE A 550 0.70 -30.88 -67.89
CA PHE A 550 0.63 -32.17 -68.60
C PHE A 550 -0.14 -33.22 -67.79
N GLN A 551 -1.17 -32.78 -67.06
CA GLN A 551 -1.90 -33.65 -66.12
C GLN A 551 -2.52 -34.87 -66.82
N GLU A 552 -3.13 -34.66 -67.99
CA GLU A 552 -3.76 -35.71 -68.78
C GLU A 552 -2.73 -36.66 -69.40
N GLU A 553 -1.62 -36.14 -69.92
CA GLU A 553 -0.51 -36.93 -70.45
C GLU A 553 0.13 -37.80 -69.38
N ILE A 554 0.39 -37.25 -68.19
CA ILE A 554 0.93 -38.00 -67.05
C ILE A 554 -0.05 -39.10 -66.62
N ARG A 555 -1.37 -38.82 -66.64
CA ARG A 555 -2.40 -39.84 -66.36
C ARG A 555 -2.39 -40.95 -67.42
N SER A 556 -2.32 -40.61 -68.70
CA SER A 556 -2.24 -41.58 -69.79
C SER A 556 -0.99 -42.44 -69.71
N ILE A 557 0.18 -41.83 -69.46
CA ILE A 557 1.46 -42.55 -69.30
C ILE A 557 1.40 -43.49 -68.09
N LYS A 558 0.90 -43.03 -66.94
CA LYS A 558 0.76 -43.87 -65.73
C LYS A 558 -0.21 -45.04 -65.93
N LYS A 559 -1.23 -44.87 -66.78
CA LYS A 559 -2.21 -45.91 -67.13
C LYS A 559 -1.79 -46.76 -68.34
N GLN A 560 -0.64 -46.50 -68.95
CA GLN A 560 -0.17 -47.15 -70.18
C GLN A 560 -1.17 -47.04 -71.36
N ILE A 561 -1.87 -45.90 -71.47
CA ILE A 561 -2.83 -45.62 -72.55
C ILE A 561 -2.20 -44.58 -73.50
N SER A 562 -2.60 -44.61 -74.79
CA SER A 562 -2.18 -43.61 -75.78
C SER A 562 -2.40 -42.17 -75.28
N LEU A 563 -1.48 -41.28 -75.62
CA LEU A 563 -1.59 -39.86 -75.32
C LEU A 563 -2.86 -39.25 -75.95
N PRO A 564 -3.45 -38.22 -75.32
CA PRO A 564 -4.62 -37.53 -75.85
C PRO A 564 -4.40 -37.02 -77.29
N PRO A 565 -5.43 -37.01 -78.16
CA PRO A 565 -5.27 -36.63 -79.57
C PRO A 565 -4.73 -35.21 -79.79
N LYS A 566 -5.01 -34.30 -78.85
CA LYS A 566 -4.58 -32.89 -78.84
C LYS A 566 -3.31 -32.65 -78.03
N SER A 567 -2.62 -33.70 -77.58
CA SER A 567 -1.43 -33.53 -76.75
C SER A 567 -0.29 -32.90 -77.54
N PRO A 568 0.34 -31.82 -77.04
CA PRO A 568 1.50 -31.20 -77.67
C PRO A 568 2.74 -32.11 -77.65
N LEU A 569 2.75 -33.19 -76.84
CA LEU A 569 3.85 -34.16 -76.78
C LEU A 569 3.80 -35.20 -77.89
N ARG A 570 2.69 -35.28 -78.65
CA ARG A 570 2.52 -36.27 -79.71
C ARG A 570 3.45 -36.01 -80.91
N SER A 571 3.81 -34.75 -81.17
CA SER A 571 4.73 -34.34 -82.24
C SER A 571 6.21 -34.56 -81.91
N ILE A 572 6.54 -34.94 -80.67
CA ILE A 572 7.92 -35.26 -80.24
C ILE A 572 8.23 -36.75 -80.50
N HIS A 573 7.19 -37.56 -80.73
CA HIS A 573 7.27 -39.01 -80.98
C HIS A 573 6.96 -39.42 -82.43
N SER A 574 6.86 -38.47 -83.36
CA SER A 574 6.73 -38.71 -84.80
C SER A 574 8.07 -38.75 -85.50
#